data_AF-A0A1I0Z5U2-F1
#
_entry.id   AF-A0A1I0Z5U2-F1
#
_cell.length_a   1.000
_cell.length_b   1.000
_cell.length_c   1.000
_cell.angle_alpha   90.00
_cell.angle_beta   90.00
_cell.angle_gamma   90.00
#
_symmetry.space_group_name_H-M   'P 1'
#
loop_
_entity.id
_entity.type
_entity.pdbx_description
1 polymer ?
#
loop_
_entity_poly.entity_id
_entity_poly.type
_entity_poly.pdbx_seq_one_letter_code
_entity_poly.pdbx_strand_id
1 'polypeptide(L)'
;MWKAAKVVKANPDKAQLPVREAALREHKLLYMAVPKIATLKPFYLLDSAKVDVEAAASKRAADVAPTVGPDTMQPVDMVVCGTVAVDRRGVRIGKGAGYSDIEMGLLAEAGLLGPKTVIVTTVHELQVVDGEIPETEHDFRVDLVITPHEIIECPSAPRPPGIIWKHLSQEKISAIPALSSRYATRVQ
;
A
#
# COMPACT_ATOMS: atom_id res chain seq x y z
N MET A 1 17.88 0.23 -3.71
CA MET A 1 16.50 0.73 -3.86
C MET A 1 16.05 1.53 -2.64
N TRP A 2 15.97 0.97 -1.43
CA TRP A 2 15.57 1.69 -0.21
C TRP A 2 16.35 2.99 0.07
N LYS A 3 17.69 2.95 -0.01
CA LYS A 3 18.55 4.14 0.21
C LYS A 3 18.24 5.30 -0.74
N ALA A 4 17.77 5.01 -1.96
CA ALA A 4 17.44 6.02 -2.96
C ALA A 4 15.98 6.48 -2.88
N ALA A 5 15.09 5.67 -2.29
CA ALA A 5 13.68 6.01 -2.13
C ALA A 5 13.53 7.20 -1.16
N LYS A 6 12.79 8.21 -1.61
CA LYS A 6 12.45 9.43 -0.86
C LYS A 6 10.99 9.42 -0.42
N VAL A 7 10.11 8.82 -1.22
CA VAL A 7 8.68 8.70 -0.93
C VAL A 7 8.31 7.22 -0.76
N VAL A 8 7.85 6.87 0.44
CA VAL A 8 7.48 5.50 0.80
C VAL A 8 6.01 5.45 1.18
N LYS A 9 5.28 4.44 0.70
CA LYS A 9 3.98 4.08 1.25
C LYS A 9 4.11 2.75 1.98
N ALA A 10 3.68 2.68 3.23
CA ALA A 10 3.68 1.43 3.99
C ALA A 10 2.33 1.17 4.66
N ASN A 11 1.86 -0.08 4.60
CA ASN A 11 0.56 -0.45 5.18
C ASN A 11 0.54 -0.30 6.71
N PRO A 12 -0.63 -0.04 7.32
CA PRO A 12 -0.74 0.25 8.74
C PRO A 12 -0.57 -0.98 9.65
N ASP A 13 -0.40 -2.17 9.07
CA ASP A 13 -0.20 -3.42 9.80
C ASP A 13 1.00 -3.35 10.76
N LYS A 14 0.85 -3.92 11.96
CA LYS A 14 1.90 -3.90 12.99
C LYS A 14 3.21 -4.52 12.49
N ALA A 15 3.15 -5.54 11.64
CA ALA A 15 4.32 -6.15 11.01
C ALA A 15 5.17 -5.15 10.21
N GLN A 16 4.54 -4.09 9.68
CA GLN A 16 5.19 -3.05 8.88
C GLN A 16 5.60 -1.81 9.70
N LEU A 17 5.40 -1.83 11.03
CA LEU A 17 5.81 -0.71 11.90
C LEU A 17 7.33 -0.43 11.82
N PRO A 18 8.23 -1.43 11.89
CA PRO A 18 9.67 -1.17 11.82
C PRO A 18 10.09 -0.45 10.52
N VAL A 19 9.47 -0.80 9.39
CA VAL A 19 9.72 -0.16 8.10
C VAL A 19 9.25 1.31 8.10
N ARG A 20 8.08 1.59 8.68
CA ARG A 20 7.57 2.95 8.83
C ARG A 20 8.47 3.81 9.70
N GLU A 21 8.91 3.28 10.84
CA GLU A 21 9.84 3.99 11.71
C GLU A 21 11.19 4.23 11.02
N ALA A 22 11.71 3.25 10.29
CA ALA A 22 12.94 3.40 9.51
C ALA A 22 12.80 4.49 8.43
N ALA A 23 11.65 4.55 7.74
CA ALA A 23 11.36 5.62 6.78
C ALA A 23 11.47 7.01 7.42
N LEU A 24 10.86 7.21 8.60
CA LEU A 24 10.91 8.48 9.31
C LEU A 24 12.31 8.81 9.86
N ARG A 25 13.02 7.83 10.42
CA ARG A 25 14.42 8.01 10.88
C ARG A 25 15.37 8.39 9.74
N GLU A 26 15.09 7.92 8.53
CA GLU A 26 15.84 8.26 7.31
C GLU A 26 15.29 9.47 6.55
N HIS A 27 14.41 10.26 7.17
CA HIS A 27 13.84 11.48 6.60
C HIS A 27 13.11 11.28 5.26
N LYS A 28 12.50 10.11 5.06
CA LYS A 28 11.65 9.83 3.91
C LYS A 28 10.25 10.38 4.16
N LEU A 29 9.60 10.84 3.09
CA LEU A 29 8.19 11.17 3.11
C LEU A 29 7.39 9.86 3.17
N LEU A 30 6.62 9.66 4.25
CA LEU A 30 5.88 8.43 4.48
C LEU A 30 4.37 8.66 4.32
N TYR A 31 3.75 7.85 3.47
CA TYR A 31 2.31 7.71 3.39
C TYR A 31 1.86 6.41 4.04
N MET A 32 0.79 6.47 4.81
CA MET A 32 0.18 5.30 5.44
C MET A 32 -1.32 5.34 5.28
N ALA A 33 -1.94 4.24 4.86
CA ALA A 33 -3.40 4.20 4.73
C ALA A 33 -4.07 4.40 6.10
N VAL A 34 -5.12 5.22 6.13
CA VAL A 34 -6.05 5.30 7.25
C VAL A 34 -6.70 3.91 7.39
N PRO A 35 -6.83 3.34 8.60
CA PRO A 35 -7.43 2.03 8.79
C PRO A 35 -8.77 1.88 8.05
N LYS A 36 -8.90 0.80 7.27
CA LYS A 36 -10.06 0.50 6.42
C LYS A 36 -10.38 1.57 5.37
N ILE A 37 -9.44 2.48 5.06
CA ILE A 37 -9.61 3.63 4.17
C ILE A 37 -10.93 4.38 4.42
N ALA A 38 -11.27 4.53 5.70
CA ALA A 38 -12.57 4.99 6.18
C ALA A 38 -12.82 6.51 6.05
N THR A 39 -12.01 7.22 5.26
CA THR A 39 -12.05 8.68 5.12
C THR A 39 -11.94 9.08 3.65
N LEU A 40 -12.43 10.28 3.31
CA LEU A 40 -12.33 10.83 1.95
C LEU A 40 -10.88 11.09 1.53
N LYS A 41 -10.03 11.40 2.51
CA LYS A 41 -8.57 11.53 2.40
C LYS A 41 -7.94 10.29 3.04
N PRO A 42 -7.75 9.19 2.29
CA PRO A 42 -7.53 7.87 2.88
C PRO A 42 -6.08 7.60 3.31
N PHE A 43 -5.17 8.58 3.27
CA PHE A 43 -3.77 8.40 3.65
C PHE A 43 -3.35 9.44 4.70
N TYR A 44 -2.61 9.03 5.72
CA TYR A 44 -1.83 9.92 6.56
C TYR A 44 -0.57 10.35 5.82
N LEU A 45 -0.20 11.62 5.98
CA LEU A 45 1.08 12.19 5.54
C LEU A 45 2.00 12.35 6.73
N LEU A 46 3.07 11.57 6.78
CA LEU A 46 4.07 11.60 7.83
C LEU A 46 5.40 12.10 7.26
N ASP A 47 5.89 13.18 7.86
CA ASP A 47 7.15 13.83 7.51
C ASP A 47 7.92 14.05 8.81
N SER A 48 9.15 13.53 8.87
CA SER A 48 10.02 13.65 10.05
C SER A 48 10.31 15.11 10.46
N ALA A 49 10.10 16.08 9.58
CA ALA A 49 10.20 17.51 9.91
C ALA A 49 9.00 18.03 10.72
N LYS A 50 7.89 17.28 10.77
CA LYS A 50 6.61 17.67 11.39
C LYS A 50 6.14 16.73 12.48
N VAL A 51 6.54 15.46 12.44
CA VAL A 51 6.13 14.43 13.40
C VAL A 51 7.34 13.65 13.90
N ASP A 52 7.22 13.14 15.13
CA ASP A 52 8.19 12.20 15.69
C ASP A 52 8.08 10.81 15.04
N VAL A 53 9.04 9.94 15.36
CA VAL A 53 9.05 8.55 14.86
C VAL A 53 7.87 7.73 15.38
N GLU A 54 7.32 8.07 16.55
CA GLU A 54 6.19 7.34 17.15
C GLU A 54 4.92 7.49 16.31
N ALA A 55 4.79 8.59 15.57
CA ALA A 55 3.73 8.79 14.59
C ALA A 55 3.68 7.68 13.52
N ALA A 56 4.76 6.91 13.31
CA ALA A 56 4.74 5.71 12.48
C ALA A 56 3.64 4.72 12.90
N ALA A 57 3.28 4.65 14.18
CA ALA A 57 2.21 3.79 14.67
C ALA A 57 0.83 4.33 14.31
N SER A 58 -0.06 3.47 13.81
CA SER A 58 -1.37 3.87 13.24
C SER A 58 -2.26 4.62 14.22
N LYS A 59 -2.20 4.28 15.52
CA LYS A 59 -2.94 4.99 16.57
C LYS A 59 -2.39 6.41 16.76
N ARG A 60 -1.07 6.55 16.82
CA ARG A 60 -0.41 7.85 17.01
C ARG A 60 -0.60 8.75 15.79
N ALA A 61 -0.48 8.20 14.57
CA ALA A 61 -0.75 8.92 13.34
C ALA A 61 -2.15 9.55 13.32
N ALA A 62 -3.17 8.85 13.83
CA ALA A 62 -4.52 9.38 13.90
C ALA A 62 -4.64 10.67 14.74
N ASP A 63 -3.75 10.84 15.72
CA ASP A 63 -3.75 12.00 16.62
C ASP A 63 -2.93 13.18 16.08
N VAL A 64 -1.93 12.95 15.22
CA VAL A 64 -0.93 13.98 14.84
C VAL A 64 -0.70 14.18 13.36
N ALA A 65 -1.01 13.18 12.53
CA ALA A 65 -0.71 13.24 11.11
C ALA A 65 -1.93 13.77 10.34
N PRO A 66 -1.76 14.76 9.45
CA PRO A 66 -2.84 15.18 8.57
C PRO A 66 -3.18 14.06 7.58
N THR A 67 -4.45 14.01 7.17
CA THR A 67 -4.89 13.12 6.09
C THR A 67 -4.88 13.82 4.74
N VAL A 68 -4.53 13.07 3.69
CA VAL A 68 -4.41 13.53 2.30
C VAL A 68 -5.11 12.57 1.34
N GLY A 69 -5.55 13.13 0.20
CA GLY A 69 -6.07 12.36 -0.93
C GLY A 69 -4.98 12.08 -1.97
N PRO A 70 -5.16 11.07 -2.85
CA PRO A 70 -4.19 10.75 -3.91
C PRO A 70 -3.78 11.95 -4.77
N ASP A 71 -4.69 12.87 -5.02
CA ASP A 71 -4.50 14.11 -5.78
C ASP A 71 -3.46 15.07 -5.18
N THR A 72 -3.15 14.93 -3.89
CA THR A 72 -2.18 15.76 -3.17
C THR A 72 -0.91 15.00 -2.76
N MET A 73 -0.82 13.72 -3.14
CA MET A 73 0.35 12.89 -2.85
C MET A 73 1.47 13.10 -3.87
N GLN A 74 2.71 12.86 -3.44
CA GLN A 74 3.83 12.74 -4.36
C GLN A 74 3.90 11.32 -4.94
N PRO A 75 4.42 11.14 -6.18
CA PRO A 75 4.70 9.83 -6.73
C PRO A 75 5.52 8.97 -5.77
N VAL A 76 5.14 7.70 -5.62
CA VAL A 76 5.71 6.80 -4.62
C VAL A 76 6.90 6.06 -5.23
N ASP A 77 8.06 6.11 -4.56
CA ASP A 77 9.24 5.36 -4.97
C ASP A 77 9.15 3.89 -4.54
N MET A 78 8.59 3.64 -3.35
CA MET A 78 8.46 2.29 -2.80
C MET A 78 7.16 2.10 -2.03
N VAL A 79 6.48 0.98 -2.32
CA VAL A 79 5.33 0.50 -1.56
C VAL A 79 5.75 -0.71 -0.74
N VAL A 80 5.48 -0.70 0.57
CA VAL A 80 5.66 -1.86 1.44
C VAL A 80 4.29 -2.35 1.90
N CYS A 81 3.86 -3.50 1.38
CA CYS A 81 2.54 -4.04 1.64
C CYS A 81 2.54 -5.16 2.68
N GLY A 82 1.49 -5.22 3.49
CA GLY A 82 1.23 -6.36 4.37
C GLY A 82 0.83 -7.59 3.57
N THR A 83 1.26 -8.78 3.99
CA THR A 83 0.99 -10.03 3.28
C THR A 83 0.83 -11.18 4.27
N VAL A 84 -0.14 -12.07 4.01
CA VAL A 84 -0.40 -13.29 4.79
C VAL A 84 0.36 -14.46 4.18
N ALA A 85 0.32 -14.62 2.86
CA ALA A 85 1.11 -15.59 2.11
C ALA A 85 1.54 -15.00 0.76
N VAL A 86 2.67 -15.42 0.23
CA VAL A 86 3.21 -14.96 -1.05
C VAL A 86 3.91 -16.11 -1.78
N ASP A 87 3.75 -16.19 -3.09
CA ASP A 87 4.49 -17.15 -3.90
C ASP A 87 5.77 -16.50 -4.47
N ARG A 88 6.69 -17.32 -5.01
CA ARG A 88 7.95 -16.81 -5.59
C ARG A 88 7.76 -16.00 -6.89
N ARG A 89 6.54 -15.93 -7.43
CA ARG A 89 6.16 -15.08 -8.58
C ARG A 89 5.68 -13.70 -8.15
N GLY A 90 5.59 -13.46 -6.83
CA GLY A 90 5.17 -12.20 -6.23
C GLY A 90 3.66 -12.08 -6.06
N VAL A 91 2.88 -13.14 -6.36
CA VAL A 91 1.45 -13.15 -6.09
C VAL A 91 1.23 -13.26 -4.59
N ARG A 92 0.37 -12.42 -4.03
CA ARG A 92 0.18 -12.34 -2.57
C ARG A 92 -1.27 -12.50 -2.15
N ILE A 93 -1.46 -13.10 -0.98
CA ILE A 93 -2.73 -13.13 -0.25
C ILE A 93 -2.66 -12.10 0.87
N GLY A 94 -3.59 -11.15 0.85
CA GLY A 94 -3.81 -10.22 1.96
C GLY A 94 -4.71 -10.82 3.05
N LYS A 95 -5.21 -9.97 3.96
CA LYS A 95 -6.14 -10.39 5.02
C LYS A 95 -7.58 -10.68 4.55
N GLY A 96 -7.83 -10.64 3.23
CA GLY A 96 -9.14 -10.92 2.63
C GLY A 96 -10.11 -9.71 2.52
N ALA A 97 -9.80 -8.57 3.15
CA ALA A 97 -10.70 -7.41 3.11
C ALA A 97 -10.57 -6.53 1.84
N GLY A 98 -9.61 -6.81 0.95
CA GLY A 98 -9.40 -6.08 -0.32
C GLY A 98 -8.92 -4.63 -0.19
N TYR A 99 -8.60 -4.14 1.02
CA TYR A 99 -8.21 -2.74 1.21
C TYR A 99 -6.89 -2.39 0.55
N SER A 100 -5.88 -3.27 0.62
CA SER A 100 -4.58 -3.02 -0.01
C SER A 100 -4.69 -2.93 -1.54
N ASP A 101 -5.57 -3.72 -2.15
CA ASP A 101 -5.82 -3.70 -3.59
C ASP A 101 -6.51 -2.41 -4.00
N ILE A 102 -7.48 -1.94 -3.21
CA ILE A 102 -8.13 -0.63 -3.40
C ILE A 102 -7.14 0.51 -3.21
N GLU A 103 -6.28 0.47 -2.19
CA GLU A 103 -5.23 1.46 -1.98
C GLU A 103 -4.33 1.57 -3.22
N MET A 104 -3.89 0.45 -3.77
CA MET A 104 -3.06 0.45 -4.98
C MET A 104 -3.81 0.93 -6.21
N GLY A 105 -5.09 0.57 -6.36
CA GLY A 105 -5.92 1.09 -7.44
C GLY A 105 -6.10 2.61 -7.36
N LEU A 106 -6.29 3.18 -6.17
CA LEU A 106 -6.35 4.63 -5.97
C LEU A 106 -5.03 5.33 -6.34
N LEU A 107 -3.88 4.73 -5.97
CA LEU A 107 -2.57 5.27 -6.33
C LEU A 107 -2.31 5.17 -7.83
N ALA A 108 -2.70 4.06 -8.46
CA ALA A 108 -2.58 3.84 -9.90
C ALA A 108 -3.42 4.84 -10.71
N GLU A 109 -4.70 5.03 -10.37
CA GLU A 109 -5.56 6.02 -11.04
C GLU A 109 -5.02 7.44 -10.93
N ALA A 110 -4.34 7.77 -9.83
CA ALA A 110 -3.72 9.07 -9.61
C ALA A 110 -2.34 9.22 -10.26
N GLY A 111 -1.84 8.19 -10.98
CA GLY A 111 -0.52 8.21 -11.62
C GLY A 111 0.65 8.21 -10.63
N LEU A 112 0.42 7.78 -9.38
CA LEU A 112 1.44 7.79 -8.32
C LEU A 112 2.34 6.56 -8.33
N LEU A 113 1.99 5.54 -9.12
CA LEU A 113 2.78 4.33 -9.33
C LEU A 113 3.45 4.39 -10.69
N GLY A 114 4.73 4.75 -10.70
CA GLY A 114 5.54 4.84 -11.93
C GLY A 114 6.21 3.51 -12.29
N PRO A 115 6.82 3.42 -13.48
CA PRO A 115 7.62 2.25 -13.89
C PRO A 115 8.79 1.92 -12.96
N LYS A 116 9.26 2.89 -12.18
CA LYS A 116 10.35 2.73 -11.21
C LYS A 116 9.89 2.51 -9.77
N THR A 117 8.58 2.62 -9.50
CA THR A 117 8.03 2.33 -8.17
C THR A 117 8.30 0.86 -7.85
N VAL A 118 8.86 0.57 -6.69
CA VAL A 118 9.14 -0.81 -6.24
C VAL A 118 8.10 -1.24 -5.22
N ILE A 119 7.44 -2.36 -5.44
CA ILE A 119 6.48 -2.97 -4.51
C ILE A 119 7.17 -4.10 -3.78
N VAL A 120 7.17 -4.04 -2.45
CA VAL A 120 7.90 -4.96 -1.57
C VAL A 120 6.96 -5.51 -0.51
N THR A 121 7.19 -6.75 -0.11
CA THR A 121 6.63 -7.31 1.12
C THR A 121 7.72 -7.83 2.04
N THR A 122 7.50 -7.74 3.34
CA THR A 122 8.35 -8.37 4.36
C THR A 122 7.53 -9.45 5.05
N VAL A 123 8.02 -10.69 5.01
CA VAL A 123 7.31 -11.85 5.54
C VAL A 123 8.26 -12.82 6.22
N HIS A 124 7.71 -13.72 7.04
CA HIS A 124 8.44 -14.88 7.54
C HIS A 124 8.57 -15.94 6.42
N GLU A 125 9.61 -16.78 6.43
CA GLU A 125 9.80 -17.82 5.40
C GLU A 125 8.60 -18.78 5.27
N LEU A 126 7.92 -19.09 6.38
CA LEU A 126 6.69 -19.90 6.40
C LEU A 126 5.50 -19.27 5.64
N GLN A 127 5.55 -17.97 5.36
CA GLN A 127 4.55 -17.28 4.55
C GLN A 127 4.91 -17.30 3.06
N VAL A 128 6.11 -17.77 2.70
CA VAL A 128 6.49 -18.02 1.31
C VAL A 128 6.02 -19.42 0.96
N VAL A 129 5.10 -19.51 0.00
CA VAL A 129 4.51 -20.79 -0.41
C VAL A 129 5.10 -21.26 -1.74
N ASP A 130 5.31 -22.57 -1.86
CA ASP A 130 5.79 -23.19 -3.11
C ASP A 130 4.68 -23.33 -4.17
N GLY A 131 3.43 -23.40 -3.71
CA GLY A 131 2.25 -23.52 -4.57
C GLY A 131 1.86 -22.21 -5.22
N GLU A 132 1.18 -22.31 -6.36
CA GLU A 132 0.64 -21.15 -7.05
C GLU A 132 -0.52 -20.54 -6.27
N ILE A 133 -0.41 -19.24 -5.97
CA ILE A 133 -1.52 -18.47 -5.43
C ILE A 133 -2.44 -18.03 -6.59
N PRO A 134 -3.77 -18.24 -6.49
CA PRO A 134 -4.70 -17.68 -7.47
C PRO A 134 -4.77 -16.16 -7.34
N GLU A 135 -4.82 -15.46 -8.48
CA GLU A 135 -4.98 -14.02 -8.55
C GLU A 135 -6.15 -13.63 -9.47
N THR A 136 -6.65 -12.43 -9.29
CA THR A 136 -7.70 -11.80 -10.08
C THR A 136 -7.20 -10.47 -10.65
N GLU A 137 -7.93 -9.88 -11.61
CA GLU A 137 -7.43 -8.69 -12.32
C GLU A 137 -7.15 -7.47 -11.43
N HIS A 138 -7.76 -7.40 -10.24
CA HIS A 138 -7.59 -6.28 -9.30
C HIS A 138 -6.44 -6.50 -8.30
N ASP A 139 -5.90 -7.71 -8.24
CA ASP A 139 -4.74 -8.02 -7.44
C ASP A 139 -3.48 -7.40 -8.04
N PHE A 140 -2.45 -7.28 -7.21
CA PHE A 140 -1.14 -6.82 -7.65
C PHE A 140 -0.04 -7.71 -7.11
N ARG A 141 1.01 -7.84 -7.91
CA ARG A 141 2.20 -8.58 -7.53
C ARG A 141 3.24 -7.67 -6.89
N VAL A 142 4.02 -8.24 -5.99
CA VAL A 142 5.21 -7.59 -5.44
C VAL A 142 6.40 -7.83 -6.37
N ASP A 143 7.34 -6.88 -6.40
CA ASP A 143 8.60 -7.03 -7.11
C ASP A 143 9.63 -7.76 -6.23
N LEU A 144 9.55 -7.58 -4.91
CA LEU A 144 10.42 -8.24 -3.94
C LEU A 144 9.64 -8.88 -2.79
N VAL A 145 10.07 -10.08 -2.43
CA VAL A 145 9.75 -10.72 -1.14
C VAL A 145 11.00 -10.74 -0.28
N ILE A 146 10.93 -10.11 0.89
CA ILE A 146 12.04 -10.06 1.85
C ILE A 146 11.69 -10.92 3.05
N THR A 147 12.55 -11.89 3.35
CA THR A 147 12.52 -12.68 4.57
C THR A 147 13.76 -12.38 5.43
N PRO A 148 13.85 -12.90 6.66
CA PRO A 148 15.09 -12.80 7.45
C PRO A 148 16.32 -13.45 6.78
N HIS A 149 16.11 -14.38 5.85
CA HIS A 149 17.17 -15.24 5.30
C HIS A 149 17.41 -15.07 3.80
N GLU A 150 16.45 -14.53 3.05
CA GLU A 150 16.59 -14.34 1.61
C GLU A 150 15.84 -13.10 1.10
N ILE A 151 16.26 -12.64 -0.08
CA ILE A 151 15.53 -11.68 -0.89
C ILE A 151 15.17 -12.41 -2.18
N ILE A 152 13.87 -12.49 -2.48
CA ILE A 152 13.36 -13.11 -3.69
C ILE A 152 12.97 -11.98 -4.64
N GLU A 153 13.65 -11.92 -5.79
CA GLU A 153 13.27 -11.05 -6.90
C GLU A 153 12.20 -11.74 -7.73
N CYS A 154 11.04 -11.11 -7.86
CA CYS A 154 9.91 -11.66 -8.59
C CYS A 154 9.93 -11.21 -10.05
N PRO A 155 9.36 -12.00 -10.98
CA PRO A 155 9.20 -11.58 -12.37
C PRO A 155 8.41 -10.27 -12.47
N SER A 156 8.80 -9.42 -13.42
CA SER A 156 8.10 -8.16 -13.68
C SER A 156 6.62 -8.41 -13.98
N ALA A 157 5.75 -7.65 -13.31
CA ALA A 157 4.31 -7.67 -13.51
C ALA A 157 3.78 -6.29 -13.90
N PRO A 158 2.68 -6.21 -14.66
CA PRO A 158 2.00 -4.94 -14.89
C PRO A 158 1.61 -4.28 -13.56
N ARG A 159 1.72 -2.95 -13.49
CA ARG A 159 1.14 -2.20 -12.38
C ARG A 159 -0.38 -2.26 -12.46
N PRO A 160 -1.10 -2.13 -11.32
CA PRO A 160 -2.55 -2.16 -11.31
C PRO A 160 -3.13 -1.13 -12.28
N PRO A 161 -4.19 -1.47 -13.04
CA PRO A 161 -4.78 -0.57 -14.02
C PRO A 161 -5.59 0.59 -13.39
N GLY A 162 -5.72 0.62 -12.06
CA GLY A 162 -6.62 1.50 -11.33
C GLY A 162 -7.70 0.73 -10.59
N ILE A 163 -8.82 1.38 -10.28
CA ILE A 163 -9.95 0.71 -9.62
C ILE A 163 -10.75 -0.08 -10.66
N ILE A 164 -10.87 -1.39 -10.43
CA ILE A 164 -11.72 -2.27 -11.24
C ILE A 164 -13.13 -2.30 -10.64
N TRP A 165 -13.95 -1.32 -11.02
CA TRP A 165 -15.30 -1.11 -10.47
C TRP A 165 -16.21 -2.36 -10.56
N LYS A 166 -16.09 -3.17 -11.62
CA LYS A 166 -16.85 -4.43 -11.77
C LYS A 166 -16.57 -5.48 -10.69
N HIS A 167 -15.45 -5.36 -9.95
CA HIS A 167 -15.08 -6.26 -8.86
C HIS A 167 -15.52 -5.75 -7.48
N LEU A 168 -16.10 -4.54 -7.40
CA LEU A 168 -16.55 -3.95 -6.16
C LEU A 168 -18.06 -4.07 -6.01
N SER A 169 -18.52 -4.55 -4.85
CA SER A 169 -19.94 -4.53 -4.52
C SER A 169 -20.41 -3.11 -4.21
N GLN A 170 -21.71 -2.84 -4.40
CA GLN A 170 -22.29 -1.54 -4.06
C GLN A 170 -22.12 -1.20 -2.58
N GLU A 171 -22.16 -2.21 -1.72
CA GLU A 171 -21.88 -2.07 -0.29
C GLU A 171 -20.46 -1.58 -0.06
N LYS A 172 -19.46 -2.18 -0.72
CA LYS A 172 -18.05 -1.80 -0.60
C LYS A 172 -17.80 -0.37 -1.09
N ILE A 173 -18.41 0.00 -2.21
CA ILE A 173 -18.33 1.37 -2.76
C ILE A 173 -18.90 2.37 -1.77
N SER A 174 -20.09 2.09 -1.22
CA SER A 174 -20.77 2.99 -0.27
C SER A 174 -20.02 3.11 1.06
N ALA A 175 -19.38 2.02 1.52
CA ALA A 175 -18.66 1.98 2.78
C ALA A 175 -17.31 2.71 2.77
N ILE A 176 -16.73 2.97 1.59
CA ILE A 176 -15.43 3.64 1.46
C ILE A 176 -15.65 5.02 0.85
N PRO A 177 -15.49 6.11 1.63
CA PRO A 177 -15.81 7.47 1.15
C PRO A 177 -15.07 7.88 -0.12
N ALA A 178 -13.79 7.50 -0.24
CA ALA A 178 -12.98 7.76 -1.43
C ALA A 178 -13.51 7.05 -2.69
N LEU A 179 -14.11 5.86 -2.55
CA LEU A 179 -14.74 5.16 -3.67
C LEU A 179 -16.10 5.76 -4.00
N SER A 180 -16.95 5.98 -3.00
CA SER A 180 -18.29 6.57 -3.18
C SER A 180 -18.23 7.91 -3.94
N SER A 181 -17.32 8.80 -3.54
CA SER A 181 -17.12 10.11 -4.20
C SER A 181 -16.68 9.98 -5.66
N ARG A 182 -15.76 9.05 -5.97
CA ARG A 182 -15.29 8.77 -7.33
C ARG A 182 -16.38 8.13 -8.19
N TYR A 183 -17.15 7.20 -7.62
CA TYR A 183 -18.23 6.52 -8.31
C TYR A 183 -19.34 7.50 -8.72
N ALA A 184 -19.72 8.43 -7.84
CA ALA A 184 -20.70 9.47 -8.15
C ALA A 184 -20.31 10.33 -9.36
N THR A 185 -19.01 10.63 -9.51
CA THR A 185 -18.49 11.43 -10.64
C THR A 185 -18.44 10.60 -11.94
N ARG A 186 -18.35 9.27 -11.84
CA ARG A 186 -18.27 8.36 -13.00
C ARG A 186 -19.63 8.11 -13.66
N VAL A 187 -20.72 8.20 -12.90
CA VAL A 187 -22.09 7.90 -13.37
C VAL A 187 -22.82 9.15 -13.88
N GLN A 188 -22.19 10.33 -13.76
CA GLN A 188 -22.63 11.58 -14.40
C GLN A 188 -22.08 11.66 -15.82
#